data_AF-A0A165X9R0-F1
#
_entry.id   AF-A0A165X9R0-F1
#
_cell.length_a   1.000
_cell.length_b   1.000
_cell.length_c   1.000
_cell.angle_alpha   90.00
_cell.angle_beta   90.00
_cell.angle_gamma   90.00
#
_symmetry.space_group_name_H-M   'P 1'
#
loop_
_entity.id
_entity.type
_entity.pdbx_description
1 polymer ?
#
loop_
_entity_poly.entity_id
_entity_poly.type
_entity_poly.pdbx_seq_one_letter_code
_entity_poly.pdbx_strand_id
1 'polypeptide(L)'
;MAPYFTSEMAEISNQLWAVTSAVGAGLCFLVLVVIAAMYTHQGSRVHLDRVSFRLMLYSLLANTVFGIVSAIGGTLTGPSIGCGLSIFLLQLTLEMSSFLLFCIALNLQLVVVHGVRGKHLEKYYVAFSIVTALAITVPPYAAGQYGWDPLVKDCWYTNDNQQQRLAWQIGTQLIWTGLTVTGEVVTACTVTTYMLRVHFRQKNILSAATSSRSSGSTHPERKSRLRSGSSGSSLKPMSIHANTYANVVIRIALYPFASCVINLTSIVCVIHATSTNGIQNGNDYRILLLSDFLYGGRAVVYALLAATDPALVRAVRAFVAHHMNWQWGSSTTMRSHMGINTHSGTSRTRRESLSVQVELSTVVASDYTRGSPGACQTTDNKVRDVKAVREAVSFGSLRGELDEDAEVLSPTMDKAERGALEADVDADAPGEPPVRPSMPIAFELSSPISPLTQNMRQRREQAAREQAEEDEFMRII
;
A
#
# COMPACT_ATOMS: atom_id res chain seq x y z
N MET A 1 46.40 25.06 -6.81
CA MET A 1 46.22 23.64 -7.16
C MET A 1 45.18 23.58 -8.26
N ALA A 2 45.40 22.80 -9.31
CA ALA A 2 44.34 22.56 -10.30
C ALA A 2 43.19 21.79 -9.62
N PRO A 3 41.92 22.11 -9.90
CA PRO A 3 40.80 21.35 -9.38
C PRO A 3 40.89 19.90 -9.85
N TYR A 4 40.69 18.94 -8.94
CA TYR A 4 40.67 17.51 -9.27
C TYR A 4 39.53 17.16 -10.22
N PHE A 5 38.40 17.87 -10.08
CA PHE A 5 37.20 17.69 -10.90
C PHE A 5 37.35 18.38 -12.26
N THR A 6 37.57 17.57 -13.30
CA THR A 6 37.71 18.04 -14.69
C THR A 6 36.34 18.13 -15.38
N SER A 7 36.25 18.93 -16.45
CA SER A 7 35.02 19.01 -17.26
C SER A 7 34.61 17.66 -17.85
N GLU A 8 35.58 16.80 -18.17
CA GLU A 8 35.33 15.44 -18.65
C GLU A 8 34.66 14.56 -17.59
N MET A 9 35.08 14.66 -16.31
CA MET A 9 34.44 13.95 -15.21
C MET A 9 33.00 14.42 -14.99
N ALA A 10 32.75 15.72 -15.08
CA ALA A 10 31.40 16.28 -15.00
C ALA A 10 30.51 15.78 -16.14
N GLU A 11 31.03 15.75 -17.37
CA GLU A 11 30.31 15.21 -18.53
C GLU A 11 29.94 13.73 -18.36
N ILE A 12 30.88 12.91 -17.88
CA ILE A 12 30.61 11.48 -17.62
C ILE A 12 29.53 11.31 -16.54
N SER A 13 29.59 12.09 -15.45
CA SER A 13 28.57 12.06 -14.38
C SER A 13 27.18 12.42 -14.92
N ASN A 14 27.09 13.53 -15.64
CA ASN A 14 25.85 14.03 -16.25
C ASN A 14 25.28 13.03 -17.27
N GLN A 15 26.12 12.42 -18.10
CA GLN A 15 25.70 11.37 -19.04
C GLN A 15 25.19 10.12 -18.31
N LEU A 16 25.88 9.69 -17.24
CA LEU A 16 25.45 8.54 -16.43
C LEU A 16 24.06 8.78 -15.82
N TRP A 17 23.86 9.95 -15.21
CA TRP A 17 22.58 10.35 -14.66
C TRP A 17 21.48 10.41 -15.73
N ALA A 18 21.76 11.04 -16.88
CA ALA A 18 20.78 11.21 -17.94
C ALA A 18 20.36 9.86 -18.56
N VAL A 19 21.33 8.99 -18.86
CA VAL A 19 21.08 7.66 -19.46
C VAL A 19 20.31 6.77 -18.51
N THR A 20 20.72 6.67 -17.25
CA THR A 20 20.01 5.84 -16.26
C THR A 20 18.58 6.33 -16.03
N SER A 21 18.37 7.65 -15.98
CA SER A 21 17.05 8.27 -15.88
C SER A 21 16.17 7.99 -17.10
N ALA A 22 16.73 8.08 -18.31
CA ALA A 22 16.00 7.81 -19.55
C ALA A 22 15.58 6.33 -19.64
N VAL A 23 16.47 5.40 -19.27
CA VAL A 23 16.16 3.97 -19.20
C VAL A 23 15.06 3.73 -18.16
N GLY A 24 15.15 4.34 -16.98
CA GLY A 24 14.14 4.27 -15.94
C GLY A 24 12.77 4.78 -16.42
N ALA A 25 12.72 5.95 -17.05
CA ALA A 25 11.50 6.51 -17.63
C ALA A 25 10.89 5.61 -18.69
N GLY A 26 11.71 5.05 -19.59
CA GLY A 26 11.28 4.12 -20.64
C GLY A 26 10.68 2.83 -20.06
N LEU A 27 11.30 2.26 -19.02
CA LEU A 27 10.77 1.08 -18.33
C LEU A 27 9.46 1.38 -17.59
N CYS A 28 9.37 2.50 -16.86
CA CYS A 28 8.13 2.93 -16.23
C CYS A 28 7.02 3.11 -17.27
N PHE A 29 7.32 3.77 -18.40
CA PHE A 29 6.37 3.97 -19.49
C PHE A 29 5.88 2.64 -20.09
N LEU A 30 6.78 1.68 -20.33
CA LEU A 30 6.42 0.35 -20.81
C LEU A 30 5.45 -0.34 -19.84
N VAL A 31 5.74 -0.30 -18.54
CA VAL A 31 4.85 -0.86 -17.51
C VAL A 31 3.49 -0.16 -17.53
N LEU A 32 3.45 1.17 -17.65
CA LEU A 32 2.20 1.93 -17.77
C LEU A 32 1.38 1.51 -19.01
N VAL A 33 2.02 1.28 -20.16
CA VAL A 33 1.36 0.78 -21.37
C VAL A 33 0.77 -0.61 -21.15
N VAL A 34 1.50 -1.52 -20.49
CA VAL A 34 0.98 -2.85 -20.14
C VAL A 34 -0.23 -2.72 -19.21
N ILE A 35 -0.16 -1.86 -18.19
CA ILE A 35 -1.27 -1.59 -17.27
C ILE A 35 -2.49 -1.05 -18.05
N ALA A 36 -2.29 -0.07 -18.93
CA ALA A 36 -3.36 0.50 -19.76
C ALA A 36 -4.00 -0.57 -20.64
N ALA A 37 -3.21 -1.44 -21.28
CA ALA A 37 -3.72 -2.57 -22.05
C ALA A 37 -4.57 -3.51 -21.18
N MET A 38 -4.13 -3.82 -19.95
CA MET A 38 -4.92 -4.65 -19.03
C MET A 38 -6.21 -3.98 -18.57
N TYR A 39 -6.26 -2.65 -18.46
CA TYR A 39 -7.48 -1.91 -18.14
C TYR A 39 -8.55 -1.98 -19.24
N THR A 40 -8.17 -2.20 -20.50
CA THR A 40 -9.14 -2.38 -21.60
C THR A 40 -9.92 -3.69 -21.51
N HIS A 41 -9.36 -4.70 -20.83
CA HIS A 41 -9.97 -6.02 -20.69
C HIS A 41 -10.75 -6.15 -19.36
N GLN A 42 -12.07 -6.32 -19.44
CA GLN A 42 -12.95 -6.39 -18.25
C GLN A 42 -12.54 -7.49 -17.27
N GLY A 43 -12.12 -8.67 -17.75
CA GLY A 43 -11.68 -9.76 -16.88
C GLY A 43 -10.41 -9.46 -16.10
N SER A 44 -9.49 -8.68 -16.68
CA SER A 44 -8.22 -8.31 -16.04
C SER A 44 -8.39 -7.15 -15.08
N ARG A 45 -9.31 -6.22 -15.36
CA ARG A 45 -9.57 -5.02 -14.56
C ARG A 45 -9.92 -5.32 -13.11
N VAL A 46 -10.65 -6.41 -12.84
CA VAL A 46 -11.03 -6.83 -11.47
C VAL A 46 -9.80 -7.07 -10.59
N HIS A 47 -8.70 -7.55 -11.16
CA HIS A 47 -7.46 -7.76 -10.41
C HIS A 47 -6.72 -6.46 -10.10
N LEU A 48 -6.94 -5.40 -10.88
CA LEU A 48 -6.25 -4.11 -10.76
C LEU A 48 -6.97 -3.09 -9.85
N ASP A 49 -8.21 -3.35 -9.43
CA ASP A 49 -9.03 -2.42 -8.62
C ASP A 49 -8.58 -2.30 -7.13
N ARG A 50 -7.32 -2.61 -6.84
CA ARG A 50 -6.75 -2.50 -5.50
C ARG A 50 -6.25 -1.08 -5.27
N VAL A 51 -6.53 -0.52 -4.08
CA VAL A 51 -6.10 0.85 -3.73
C VAL A 51 -4.57 0.98 -3.80
N SER A 52 -3.83 0.04 -3.21
CA SER A 52 -2.37 0.04 -3.27
C SER A 52 -1.84 -0.01 -4.71
N PHE A 53 -2.51 -0.74 -5.60
CA PHE A 53 -2.13 -0.80 -7.02
C PHE A 53 -2.37 0.53 -7.74
N ARG A 54 -3.48 1.22 -7.44
CA ARG A 54 -3.77 2.56 -7.98
C ARG A 54 -2.78 3.60 -7.45
N LEU A 55 -2.39 3.54 -6.18
CA LEU A 55 -1.32 4.38 -5.62
C LEU A 55 0.03 4.10 -6.30
N MET A 56 0.36 2.83 -6.56
CA MET A 56 1.55 2.44 -7.31
C MET A 56 1.52 2.98 -8.74
N LEU A 57 0.37 2.97 -9.40
CA LEU A 57 0.17 3.58 -10.71
C LEU A 57 0.48 5.09 -10.70
N TYR A 58 -0.02 5.82 -9.68
CA TYR A 58 0.31 7.25 -9.52
C TYR A 58 1.81 7.47 -9.25
N SER A 59 2.43 6.60 -8.46
CA SER A 59 3.88 6.67 -8.20
C SER A 59 4.69 6.39 -9.46
N LEU A 60 4.28 5.42 -10.31
CA LEU A 60 4.91 5.16 -11.60
C LEU A 60 4.81 6.38 -12.53
N LEU A 61 3.64 7.02 -12.60
CA LEU A 61 3.46 8.25 -13.38
C LEU A 61 4.41 9.35 -12.92
N ALA A 62 4.51 9.60 -11.61
CA ALA A 62 5.45 10.56 -11.04
C ALA A 62 6.90 10.18 -11.36
N ASN A 63 7.28 8.91 -11.25
CA ASN A 63 8.61 8.41 -11.59
C ASN A 63 8.94 8.50 -13.10
N THR A 64 7.96 8.35 -13.98
CA THR A 64 8.15 8.58 -15.43
C THR A 64 8.48 10.05 -15.69
N VAL A 65 7.73 10.98 -15.09
CA VAL A 65 8.00 12.42 -15.23
C VAL A 65 9.36 12.77 -14.62
N PHE A 66 9.67 12.24 -13.44
CA PHE A 66 10.98 12.38 -12.79
C PHE A 66 12.12 11.94 -13.72
N GLY A 67 12.03 10.75 -14.33
CA GLY A 67 13.07 10.24 -15.22
C GLY A 67 13.23 11.05 -16.51
N ILE A 68 12.13 11.55 -17.08
CA ILE A 68 12.17 12.45 -18.26
C ILE A 68 12.85 13.76 -17.90
N VAL A 69 12.42 14.41 -16.81
CA VAL A 69 12.97 15.70 -16.37
C VAL A 69 14.43 15.57 -15.97
N SER A 70 14.81 14.47 -15.29
CA SER A 70 16.20 14.17 -14.93
C SER A 70 17.07 13.96 -16.17
N ALA A 71 16.57 13.23 -17.17
CA ALA A 71 17.29 13.05 -18.43
C ALA A 71 17.51 14.38 -19.17
N ILE A 72 16.50 15.26 -19.20
CA ILE A 72 16.65 16.61 -19.75
C ILE A 72 17.65 17.42 -18.92
N GLY A 73 17.52 17.41 -17.59
CA GLY A 73 18.38 18.13 -16.65
C GLY A 73 19.86 17.77 -16.82
N GLY A 74 20.18 16.49 -16.97
CA GLY A 74 21.55 16.03 -17.22
C GLY A 74 22.13 16.42 -18.59
N THR A 75 21.32 16.93 -19.52
CA THR A 75 21.80 17.45 -20.82
C THR A 75 21.95 18.97 -20.85
N LEU A 76 21.41 19.67 -19.85
CA LEU A 76 21.50 21.13 -19.79
C LEU A 76 22.90 21.54 -19.35
N THR A 77 23.54 22.38 -20.15
CA THR A 77 24.86 22.94 -19.85
C THR A 77 24.73 24.44 -19.62
N GLY A 78 25.15 24.89 -18.44
CA GLY A 78 25.19 26.30 -18.06
C GLY A 78 23.89 26.87 -17.47
N PRO A 79 23.96 28.14 -17.01
CA PRO A 79 22.84 28.81 -16.36
C PRO A 79 21.71 29.11 -17.36
N SER A 80 20.53 28.56 -17.09
CA SER A 80 19.33 28.80 -17.89
C SER A 80 18.07 28.71 -17.02
N ILE A 81 16.97 29.33 -17.46
CA ILE A 81 15.66 29.17 -16.80
C ILE A 81 15.23 27.70 -16.80
N GLY A 82 15.57 26.97 -17.87
CA GLY A 82 15.32 25.54 -17.99
C GLY A 82 16.01 24.72 -16.89
N CYS A 83 17.19 25.13 -16.44
CA CYS A 83 17.95 24.49 -15.37
C CYS A 83 17.24 24.60 -14.01
N GLY A 84 16.76 25.80 -13.65
CA GLY A 84 15.99 25.97 -12.41
C GLY A 84 14.64 25.25 -12.45
N LEU A 85 13.94 25.30 -13.60
CA LEU A 85 12.65 24.63 -13.79
C LEU A 85 12.78 23.10 -13.77
N SER A 86 13.85 22.54 -14.36
CA SER A 86 14.08 21.09 -14.36
C SER A 86 14.26 20.58 -12.93
N ILE A 87 15.04 21.27 -12.09
CA ILE A 87 15.24 20.87 -10.69
C ILE A 87 13.98 21.04 -9.86
N PHE A 88 13.18 22.08 -10.11
CA PHE A 88 11.86 22.19 -9.48
C PHE A 88 10.97 20.98 -9.79
N LEU A 89 10.81 20.63 -11.06
CA LEU A 89 9.97 19.51 -11.49
C LEU A 89 10.54 18.16 -11.01
N LEU A 90 11.86 18.02 -11.01
CA LEU A 90 12.56 16.86 -10.49
C LEU A 90 12.25 16.66 -9.01
N GLN A 91 12.44 17.69 -8.18
CA GLN A 91 12.17 17.60 -6.74
C GLN A 91 10.68 17.40 -6.47
N LEU A 92 9.79 18.06 -7.22
CA LEU A 92 8.34 17.90 -7.08
C LEU A 92 7.91 16.44 -7.30
N THR A 93 8.40 15.83 -8.37
CA THR A 93 8.05 14.44 -8.73
C THR A 93 8.76 13.42 -7.85
N LEU A 94 9.98 13.72 -7.39
CA LEU A 94 10.71 12.93 -6.41
C LEU A 94 9.96 12.86 -5.08
N GLU A 95 9.55 13.99 -4.52
CA GLU A 95 8.82 14.05 -3.25
C GLU A 95 7.42 13.43 -3.39
N MET A 96 6.69 13.77 -4.46
CA MET A 96 5.36 13.18 -4.74
C MET A 96 5.43 11.64 -4.80
N SER A 97 6.39 11.08 -5.54
CA SER A 97 6.54 9.63 -5.66
C SER A 97 6.94 8.98 -4.32
N SER A 98 7.78 9.63 -3.52
CA SER A 98 8.20 9.16 -2.19
C SER A 98 7.03 9.12 -1.20
N PHE A 99 6.21 10.17 -1.15
CA PHE A 99 5.00 10.17 -0.32
C PHE A 99 3.99 9.13 -0.76
N LEU A 100 3.82 8.89 -2.06
CA LEU A 100 2.93 7.84 -2.57
C LEU A 100 3.39 6.44 -2.18
N LEU A 101 4.70 6.17 -2.21
CA LEU A 101 5.27 4.88 -1.77
C LEU A 101 5.10 4.67 -0.27
N PHE A 102 5.34 5.72 0.53
CA PHE A 102 5.01 5.70 1.94
C PHE A 102 3.51 5.44 2.17
N CYS A 103 2.62 6.06 1.40
CA CYS A 103 1.18 5.82 1.49
C CYS A 103 0.78 4.39 1.11
N ILE A 104 1.51 3.72 0.20
CA ILE A 104 1.30 2.28 -0.10
C ILE A 104 1.62 1.44 1.13
N ALA A 105 2.76 1.69 1.78
CA ALA A 105 3.18 0.97 2.98
C ALA A 105 2.21 1.23 4.16
N LEU A 106 1.77 2.49 4.32
CA LEU A 106 0.76 2.88 5.31
C LEU A 106 -0.59 2.23 5.03
N ASN A 107 -1.06 2.22 3.79
CA ASN A 107 -2.31 1.59 3.40
C ASN A 107 -2.27 0.08 3.71
N LEU A 108 -1.16 -0.59 3.40
CA LEU A 108 -0.97 -1.99 3.75
C LEU A 108 -1.08 -2.21 5.27
N GLN A 109 -0.41 -1.38 6.09
CA GLN A 109 -0.52 -1.47 7.53
C GLN A 109 -1.98 -1.27 8.00
N LEU A 110 -2.65 -0.21 7.55
CA LEU A 110 -4.02 0.12 7.95
C LEU A 110 -5.01 -0.98 7.57
N VAL A 111 -4.85 -1.55 6.38
CA VAL A 111 -5.72 -2.60 5.88
C VAL A 111 -5.45 -3.93 6.60
N VAL A 112 -4.18 -4.33 6.71
CA VAL A 112 -3.80 -5.66 7.24
C VAL A 112 -3.91 -5.71 8.77
N VAL A 113 -3.40 -4.70 9.45
CA VAL A 113 -3.25 -4.70 10.91
C VAL A 113 -4.49 -4.12 11.58
N HIS A 114 -5.10 -3.10 10.97
CA HIS A 114 -6.21 -2.35 11.57
C HIS A 114 -7.57 -2.64 10.91
N GLY A 115 -7.63 -3.41 9.81
CA GLY A 115 -8.88 -3.73 9.12
C GLY A 115 -9.59 -2.51 8.53
N VAL A 116 -8.88 -1.40 8.28
CA VAL A 116 -9.47 -0.16 7.77
C VAL A 116 -9.76 -0.29 6.28
N ARG A 117 -10.94 0.17 5.86
CA ARG A 117 -11.35 0.20 4.43
C ARG A 117 -10.54 1.24 3.65
N GLY A 118 -9.49 0.81 2.94
CA GLY A 118 -8.58 1.68 2.20
C GLY A 118 -9.22 2.51 1.06
N LYS A 119 -10.40 2.13 0.54
CA LYS A 119 -11.04 2.82 -0.61
C LYS A 119 -11.33 4.29 -0.35
N HIS A 120 -11.70 4.67 0.86
CA HIS A 120 -11.97 6.08 1.21
C HIS A 120 -10.71 6.90 1.47
N LEU A 121 -9.58 6.22 1.74
CA LEU A 121 -8.31 6.86 2.08
C LEU A 121 -7.50 7.27 0.85
N GLU A 122 -7.76 6.65 -0.31
CA GLU A 122 -7.06 6.91 -1.57
C GLU A 122 -6.98 8.40 -1.93
N LYS A 123 -8.12 9.11 -1.90
CA LYS A 123 -8.16 10.54 -2.21
C LYS A 123 -7.29 11.37 -1.26
N TYR A 124 -7.22 10.98 0.01
CA TYR A 124 -6.42 11.67 1.01
C TYR A 124 -4.94 11.40 0.81
N TYR A 125 -4.55 10.16 0.47
CA TYR A 125 -3.16 9.83 0.15
C TYR A 125 -2.63 10.64 -1.03
N VAL A 126 -3.40 10.72 -2.12
CA VAL A 126 -3.01 11.47 -3.33
C VAL A 126 -2.97 12.96 -3.05
N ALA A 127 -4.03 13.51 -2.42
CA ALA A 127 -4.07 14.93 -2.08
C ALA A 127 -2.93 15.33 -1.13
N PHE A 128 -2.68 14.54 -0.08
CA PHE A 128 -1.59 14.77 0.86
C PHE A 128 -0.22 14.75 0.17
N SER A 129 0.02 13.78 -0.72
CA SER A 129 1.29 13.67 -1.44
C SER A 129 1.54 14.88 -2.34
N ILE A 130 0.52 15.32 -3.09
CA ILE A 130 0.63 16.49 -3.98
C ILE A 130 0.82 17.78 -3.18
N VAL A 131 -0.02 18.02 -2.17
CA VAL A 131 0.03 19.26 -1.36
C VAL A 131 1.37 19.36 -0.62
N THR A 132 1.84 18.26 -0.02
CA THR A 132 3.10 18.26 0.73
C THR A 132 4.29 18.46 -0.22
N ALA A 133 4.33 17.78 -1.36
CA ALA A 133 5.40 17.97 -2.35
C ALA A 133 5.44 19.42 -2.88
N LEU A 134 4.30 20.04 -3.15
CA LEU A 134 4.22 21.46 -3.54
C LEU A 134 4.68 22.38 -2.42
N ALA A 135 4.21 22.17 -1.19
CA ALA A 135 4.58 22.98 -0.04
C ALA A 135 6.10 22.97 0.23
N ILE A 136 6.77 21.86 -0.08
CA ILE A 136 8.21 21.69 0.10
C ILE A 136 9.01 22.30 -1.06
N THR A 137 8.54 22.14 -2.30
CA THR A 137 9.34 22.46 -3.49
C THR A 137 9.08 23.84 -4.08
N VAL A 138 7.92 24.44 -3.82
CA VAL A 138 7.60 25.79 -4.29
C VAL A 138 8.44 26.89 -3.60
N PRO A 139 8.61 26.90 -2.26
CA PRO A 139 9.42 27.92 -1.59
C PRO A 139 10.87 28.07 -2.12
N PRO A 140 11.68 27.00 -2.26
CA PRO A 140 13.04 27.13 -2.80
C PRO A 140 13.05 27.58 -4.27
N TYR A 141 12.06 27.17 -5.08
CA TYR A 141 11.93 27.64 -6.45
C TYR A 141 11.59 29.14 -6.52
N ALA A 142 10.61 29.59 -5.72
CA ALA A 142 10.22 31.00 -5.62
C ALA A 142 11.36 31.88 -5.07
N ALA A 143 12.18 31.33 -4.17
CA ALA A 143 13.37 31.99 -3.64
C ALA A 143 14.59 31.93 -4.59
N GLY A 144 14.43 31.41 -5.82
CA GLY A 144 15.50 31.34 -6.82
C GLY A 144 16.66 30.44 -6.40
N GLN A 145 16.42 29.43 -5.55
CA GLN A 145 17.47 28.56 -5.03
C GLN A 145 17.81 27.41 -5.97
N TYR A 146 16.94 27.09 -6.93
CA TYR A 146 17.20 26.09 -7.97
C TYR A 146 17.84 26.75 -9.20
N GLY A 147 18.96 26.19 -9.67
CA GLY A 147 19.70 26.75 -10.79
C GLY A 147 20.99 25.99 -11.09
N TRP A 148 21.93 26.66 -11.75
CA TRP A 148 23.22 26.06 -12.12
C TRP A 148 24.18 26.09 -10.93
N ASP A 149 24.71 24.94 -10.51
CA ASP A 149 25.72 24.86 -9.46
C ASP A 149 27.12 24.94 -10.11
N PRO A 150 27.89 26.03 -9.88
CA PRO A 150 29.20 26.20 -10.48
C PRO A 150 30.26 25.22 -9.95
N LEU A 151 30.01 24.55 -8.82
CA LEU A 151 30.93 23.62 -8.16
C LEU A 151 30.91 22.24 -8.82
N VAL A 152 29.73 21.74 -9.13
CA VAL A 152 29.49 20.42 -9.74
C VAL A 152 29.21 20.49 -11.24
N LYS A 153 29.04 21.70 -11.80
CA LYS A 153 28.78 21.93 -13.24
C LYS A 153 27.52 21.19 -13.71
N ASP A 154 26.48 21.25 -12.90
CA ASP A 154 25.18 20.66 -13.19
C ASP A 154 24.03 21.60 -12.78
N CYS A 155 22.81 21.16 -13.03
CA CYS A 155 21.61 21.80 -12.50
C CYS A 155 21.32 21.23 -11.11
N TRP A 156 21.34 22.10 -10.10
CA TRP A 156 21.05 21.73 -8.71
C TRP A 156 20.61 22.98 -7.91
N TYR A 157 21.31 23.29 -6.81
CA TYR A 157 21.08 24.48 -5.98
C TYR A 157 22.12 25.55 -6.31
N THR A 158 21.70 26.76 -6.64
CA THR A 158 22.57 27.84 -7.14
C THR A 158 23.27 28.66 -6.04
N ASN A 159 23.15 28.28 -4.77
CA ASN A 159 23.60 29.10 -3.65
C ASN A 159 25.10 28.96 -3.38
N ASP A 160 25.83 30.08 -3.44
CA ASP A 160 27.28 30.13 -3.18
C ASP A 160 27.63 29.85 -1.71
N ASN A 161 26.74 30.19 -0.77
CA ASN A 161 26.95 29.90 0.64
C ASN A 161 26.60 28.44 0.94
N GLN A 162 27.62 27.64 1.24
CA GLN A 162 27.48 26.21 1.53
C GLN A 162 26.51 25.91 2.66
N GLN A 163 26.48 26.71 3.73
CA GLN A 163 25.55 26.48 4.84
C GLN A 163 24.11 26.69 4.42
N GLN A 164 23.86 27.73 3.63
CA GLN A 164 22.53 28.02 3.12
C GLN A 164 22.09 26.96 2.10
N ARG A 165 22.98 26.55 1.20
CA ARG A 165 22.76 25.43 0.27
C ARG A 165 22.39 24.14 1.00
N LEU A 166 23.17 23.78 2.03
CA LEU A 166 22.91 22.60 2.85
C LEU A 166 21.57 22.73 3.59
N ALA A 167 21.25 23.90 4.14
CA ALA A 167 19.97 24.15 4.81
C ALA A 167 18.78 23.95 3.85
N TRP A 168 18.90 24.43 2.61
CA TRP A 168 17.89 24.19 1.59
C TRP A 168 17.76 22.71 1.25
N GLN A 169 18.86 22.01 0.97
CA GLN A 169 18.83 20.56 0.69
C GLN A 169 18.24 19.74 1.84
N ILE A 170 18.60 20.06 3.08
CA ILE A 170 18.05 19.42 4.27
C ILE A 170 16.54 19.68 4.36
N GLY A 171 16.14 20.94 4.24
CA GLY A 171 14.76 21.40 4.42
C GLY A 171 13.81 20.97 3.30
N THR A 172 14.32 20.76 2.08
CA THR A 172 13.47 20.43 0.93
C THR A 172 13.51 18.96 0.52
N GLN A 173 14.50 18.19 0.98
CA GLN A 173 14.68 16.81 0.52
C GLN A 173 15.08 15.85 1.64
N LEU A 174 16.20 16.09 2.32
CA LEU A 174 16.79 15.06 3.20
C LEU A 174 15.90 14.70 4.39
N ILE A 175 15.31 15.70 5.06
CA ILE A 175 14.41 15.44 6.20
C ILE A 175 13.17 14.66 5.74
N TRP A 176 12.56 15.06 4.64
CA TRP A 176 11.32 14.46 4.15
C TRP A 176 11.52 13.05 3.60
N THR A 177 12.61 12.83 2.86
CA THR A 177 13.04 11.51 2.42
C THR A 177 13.36 10.62 3.64
N GLY A 178 14.05 11.15 4.65
CA GLY A 178 14.33 10.42 5.89
C GLY A 178 13.07 10.02 6.67
N LEU A 179 12.08 10.92 6.75
CA LEU A 179 10.79 10.67 7.41
C LEU A 179 9.98 9.61 6.68
N THR A 180 9.89 9.67 5.35
CA THR A 180 9.17 8.67 4.54
C THR A 180 9.81 7.30 4.66
N VAL A 181 11.15 7.19 4.57
CA VAL A 181 11.88 5.93 4.80
C VAL A 181 11.64 5.38 6.20
N THR A 182 11.72 6.22 7.22
CA THR A 182 11.48 5.78 8.60
C THR A 182 10.06 5.25 8.76
N GLY A 183 9.08 5.94 8.18
CA GLY A 183 7.68 5.50 8.14
C GLY A 183 7.50 4.18 7.38
N GLU A 184 8.14 4.01 6.23
CA GLU A 184 8.15 2.77 5.44
C GLU A 184 8.74 1.59 6.22
N VAL A 185 9.85 1.81 6.94
CA VAL A 185 10.47 0.77 7.78
C VAL A 185 9.55 0.41 8.95
N VAL A 186 8.99 1.40 9.66
CA VAL A 186 8.09 1.15 10.80
C VAL A 186 6.83 0.39 10.33
N THR A 187 6.22 0.80 9.22
CA THR A 187 5.04 0.14 8.66
C THR A 187 5.36 -1.28 8.21
N ALA A 188 6.47 -1.49 7.50
CA ALA A 188 6.92 -2.81 7.07
C ALA A 188 7.22 -3.74 8.25
N CYS A 189 7.92 -3.27 9.28
CA CYS A 189 8.19 -4.01 10.50
C CYS A 189 6.90 -4.38 11.23
N THR A 190 5.94 -3.46 11.31
CA THR A 190 4.64 -3.68 11.96
C THR A 190 3.84 -4.75 11.23
N VAL A 191 3.71 -4.64 9.90
CA VAL A 191 3.01 -5.64 9.08
C VAL A 191 3.70 -7.00 9.18
N THR A 192 5.03 -7.04 9.05
CA THR A 192 5.79 -8.30 9.12
C THR A 192 5.61 -8.98 10.47
N THR A 193 5.72 -8.23 11.57
CA THR A 193 5.51 -8.75 12.92
C THR A 193 4.09 -9.28 13.11
N TYR A 194 3.09 -8.56 12.60
CA TYR A 194 1.70 -9.00 12.62
C TYR A 194 1.50 -10.31 11.85
N MET A 195 2.00 -10.39 10.61
CA MET A 195 1.90 -11.61 9.78
C MET A 195 2.60 -12.80 10.42
N LEU A 196 3.80 -12.60 10.97
CA LEU A 196 4.53 -13.66 11.67
C LEU A 196 3.73 -14.17 12.87
N ARG A 197 3.15 -13.27 13.67
CA ARG A 197 2.31 -13.64 14.82
C ARG A 197 1.08 -14.45 14.41
N VAL A 198 0.39 -14.04 13.35
CA VAL A 198 -0.76 -14.76 12.78
C VAL A 198 -0.34 -16.16 12.32
N HIS A 199 0.75 -16.25 11.56
CA HIS A 199 1.27 -17.52 11.06
C HIS A 199 1.69 -18.48 12.19
N PHE A 200 2.33 -17.98 13.25
CA PHE A 200 2.65 -18.80 14.42
C PHE A 200 1.39 -19.30 15.16
N ARG A 201 0.36 -18.46 15.26
CA ARG A 201 -0.93 -18.89 15.84
C ARG A 201 -1.59 -20.00 15.03
N GLN A 202 -1.64 -19.87 13.71
CA GLN A 202 -2.18 -20.90 12.81
C GLN A 202 -1.41 -22.22 12.93
N LYS A 203 -0.07 -22.18 12.97
CA LYS A 203 0.76 -23.37 13.18
C LYS A 203 0.48 -24.06 14.51
N ASN A 204 0.33 -23.30 15.59
CA ASN A 204 0.03 -23.85 16.90
C ASN A 204 -1.33 -24.55 16.92
N ILE A 205 -2.36 -23.95 16.32
CA ILE A 205 -3.70 -24.57 16.22
C ILE A 205 -3.66 -25.86 15.40
N LEU A 206 -2.96 -25.87 14.26
CA LEU A 206 -2.82 -27.06 13.42
C LEU A 206 -2.05 -28.19 14.13
N SER A 207 -1.00 -27.84 14.86
CA SER A 207 -0.23 -28.81 15.65
C SER A 207 -1.07 -29.44 16.77
N ALA A 208 -1.86 -28.64 17.49
CA ALA A 208 -2.76 -29.11 18.54
C ALA A 208 -3.86 -30.02 17.98
N ALA A 209 -4.44 -29.68 16.82
CA ALA A 209 -5.42 -30.52 16.14
C ALA A 209 -4.82 -31.87 15.70
N THR A 210 -3.58 -31.89 15.25
CA THR A 210 -2.89 -33.11 14.80
C THR A 210 -2.53 -34.03 15.98
N SER A 211 -2.01 -33.48 17.08
CA SER A 211 -1.64 -34.26 18.27
C SER A 211 -2.83 -34.92 18.96
N SER A 212 -4.01 -34.28 18.95
CA SER A 212 -5.23 -34.88 19.55
C SER A 212 -5.68 -36.18 18.88
N ARG A 213 -5.21 -36.47 17.65
CA ARG A 213 -5.64 -37.62 16.86
C ARG A 213 -4.81 -38.88 17.08
N SER A 214 -3.59 -38.77 17.63
CA SER A 214 -2.70 -39.93 17.83
C SER A 214 -2.87 -40.64 19.18
N SER A 215 -3.46 -40.00 20.19
CA SER A 215 -3.51 -40.53 21.56
C SER A 215 -4.72 -41.40 21.90
N GLY A 216 -5.66 -41.63 20.96
CA GLY A 216 -6.93 -42.34 21.23
C GLY A 216 -6.97 -43.84 20.90
N SER A 217 -5.88 -44.46 20.44
CA SER A 217 -5.87 -45.85 19.95
C SER A 217 -5.14 -46.81 20.88
N THR A 218 -5.55 -46.88 22.14
CA THR A 218 -5.32 -48.05 23.00
C THR A 218 -6.64 -48.78 23.22
N HIS A 219 -7.24 -49.27 22.13
CA HIS A 219 -8.26 -50.30 22.24
C HIS A 219 -7.63 -51.63 21.81
N PRO A 220 -7.65 -52.67 22.68
CA PRO A 220 -7.05 -53.95 22.38
C PRO A 220 -7.80 -54.63 21.22
N GLU A 221 -7.06 -54.80 20.13
CA GLU A 221 -7.09 -55.90 19.16
C GLU A 221 -8.30 -56.86 19.25
N ARG A 222 -9.42 -56.51 18.60
CA ARG A 222 -10.39 -57.50 18.14
C ARG A 222 -10.24 -57.67 16.63
N LYS A 223 -9.50 -58.71 16.27
CA LYS A 223 -9.29 -59.24 14.91
C LYS A 223 -10.64 -59.51 14.22
N SER A 224 -11.15 -58.55 13.46
CA SER A 224 -12.19 -58.81 12.46
C SER A 224 -11.65 -58.45 11.08
N ARG A 225 -11.19 -59.47 10.36
CA ARG A 225 -10.94 -59.43 8.92
C ARG A 225 -12.24 -59.08 8.22
N LEU A 226 -12.38 -57.85 7.72
CA LEU A 226 -13.30 -57.53 6.64
C LEU A 226 -12.78 -56.32 5.86
N ARG A 227 -12.43 -56.61 4.59
CA ARG A 227 -12.33 -55.75 3.39
C ARG A 227 -12.46 -54.24 3.64
N SER A 228 -11.36 -53.49 3.55
CA SER A 228 -10.77 -52.99 2.30
C SER A 228 -11.78 -52.21 1.45
N GLY A 229 -11.71 -50.88 1.51
CA GLY A 229 -12.54 -49.98 0.71
C GLY A 229 -12.72 -48.56 1.24
N SER A 230 -12.16 -48.17 2.40
CA SER A 230 -12.30 -46.78 2.87
C SER A 230 -11.28 -45.88 2.18
N SER A 231 -11.75 -45.17 1.16
CA SER A 231 -11.12 -44.01 0.54
C SER A 231 -10.57 -43.07 1.62
N GLY A 232 -9.28 -43.20 1.90
CA GLY A 232 -8.52 -42.24 2.68
C GLY A 232 -8.48 -40.93 1.90
N SER A 233 -9.50 -40.10 2.10
CA SER A 233 -9.54 -38.74 1.60
C SER A 233 -8.40 -37.97 2.27
N SER A 234 -7.28 -38.01 1.55
CA SER A 234 -6.01 -37.35 1.80
C SER A 234 -6.26 -35.88 2.19
N LEU A 235 -6.13 -35.58 3.48
CA LEU A 235 -6.12 -34.24 4.08
C LEU A 235 -4.86 -33.41 3.68
N LYS A 236 -4.34 -33.60 2.45
CA LYS A 236 -3.18 -32.89 1.90
C LYS A 236 -3.40 -31.45 1.37
N PRO A 237 -4.59 -30.79 1.35
CA PRO A 237 -4.65 -29.48 0.69
C PRO A 237 -4.15 -28.29 1.53
N MET A 238 -4.02 -28.38 2.87
CA MET A 238 -3.82 -27.17 3.69
C MET A 238 -2.39 -26.60 3.67
N SER A 239 -1.36 -27.41 3.43
CA SER A 239 0.04 -26.92 3.40
C SER A 239 0.36 -26.07 2.16
N ILE A 240 -0.45 -26.17 1.09
CA ILE A 240 -0.23 -25.46 -0.17
C ILE A 240 -0.60 -23.97 -0.04
N HIS A 241 -1.57 -23.63 0.80
CA HIS A 241 -1.99 -22.23 1.00
C HIS A 241 -0.94 -21.41 1.77
N ALA A 242 -0.29 -21.99 2.78
CA ALA A 242 0.71 -21.29 3.59
C ALA A 242 1.93 -20.82 2.77
N ASN A 243 2.42 -21.63 1.83
CA ASN A 243 3.53 -21.24 0.97
C ASN A 243 3.14 -20.13 -0.02
N THR A 244 1.89 -20.12 -0.48
CA THR A 244 1.38 -19.06 -1.36
C THR A 244 1.32 -17.74 -0.60
N TYR A 245 0.88 -17.77 0.65
CA TYR A 245 0.81 -16.60 1.52
C TYR A 245 2.18 -15.98 1.80
N ALA A 246 3.17 -16.79 2.17
CA ALA A 246 4.53 -16.30 2.45
C ALA A 246 5.15 -15.59 1.24
N ASN A 247 4.94 -16.13 0.04
CA ASN A 247 5.44 -15.52 -1.20
C ASN A 247 4.78 -14.17 -1.49
N VAL A 248 3.49 -14.01 -1.17
CA VAL A 248 2.79 -12.72 -1.31
C VAL A 248 3.35 -11.71 -0.31
N VAL A 249 3.52 -12.10 0.95
CA VAL A 249 4.05 -11.22 2.01
C VAL A 249 5.48 -10.76 1.71
N ILE A 250 6.38 -11.66 1.29
CA ILE A 250 7.77 -11.30 0.93
C ILE A 250 7.80 -10.27 -0.21
N ARG A 251 6.94 -10.44 -1.22
CA ARG A 251 6.87 -9.49 -2.34
C ARG A 251 6.34 -8.13 -1.90
N ILE A 252 5.36 -8.11 -1.00
CA ILE A 252 4.83 -6.87 -0.46
C ILE A 252 5.89 -6.14 0.38
N ALA A 253 6.69 -6.88 1.17
CA ALA A 253 7.80 -6.32 1.95
C ALA A 253 8.98 -5.83 1.08
N LEU A 254 9.04 -6.24 -0.19
CA LEU A 254 10.11 -5.85 -1.10
C LEU A 254 10.04 -4.36 -1.48
N TYR A 255 8.84 -3.76 -1.53
CA TYR A 255 8.69 -2.34 -1.89
C TYR A 255 9.32 -1.41 -0.85
N PRO A 256 8.95 -1.49 0.45
CA PRO A 256 9.59 -0.68 1.49
C PRO A 256 11.08 -0.96 1.61
N PHE A 257 11.50 -2.22 1.41
CA PHE A 257 12.91 -2.58 1.50
C PHE A 257 13.75 -1.92 0.40
N ALA A 258 13.32 -2.05 -0.87
CA ALA A 258 14.02 -1.44 -1.99
C ALA A 258 14.02 0.10 -1.88
N SER A 259 12.88 0.68 -1.48
CA SER A 259 12.77 2.12 -1.22
C SER A 259 13.74 2.58 -0.13
N CYS A 260 13.82 1.86 0.99
CA CYS A 260 14.75 2.12 2.09
C CYS A 260 16.21 2.09 1.64
N VAL A 261 16.62 1.05 0.91
CA VAL A 261 18.01 0.93 0.41
C VAL A 261 18.37 2.09 -0.51
N ILE A 262 17.52 2.42 -1.49
CA ILE A 262 17.79 3.52 -2.43
C ILE A 262 17.85 4.85 -1.69
N ASN A 263 16.82 5.17 -0.92
CA ASN A 263 16.69 6.49 -0.28
C ASN A 263 17.75 6.72 0.80
N LEU A 264 18.08 5.72 1.64
CA LEU A 264 19.15 5.87 2.64
C LEU A 264 20.51 6.05 1.97
N THR A 265 20.79 5.28 0.91
CA THR A 265 22.07 5.41 0.21
C THR A 265 22.16 6.78 -0.48
N SER A 266 21.09 7.27 -1.09
CA SER A 266 21.02 8.63 -1.64
C SER A 266 21.24 9.71 -0.58
N ILE A 267 20.60 9.61 0.60
CA ILE A 267 20.83 10.57 1.70
C ILE A 267 22.30 10.59 2.12
N VAL A 268 22.91 9.41 2.29
CA VAL A 268 24.33 9.30 2.68
C VAL A 268 25.23 9.91 1.62
N CYS A 269 24.99 9.64 0.34
CA CYS A 269 25.73 10.23 -0.78
C CYS A 269 25.63 11.76 -0.79
N VAL A 270 24.42 12.33 -0.62
CA VAL A 270 24.22 13.79 -0.60
C VAL A 270 24.89 14.45 0.61
N ILE A 271 24.77 13.86 1.80
CA ILE A 271 25.45 14.36 3.00
C ILE A 271 26.97 14.32 2.79
N HIS A 272 27.50 13.23 2.26
CA HIS A 272 28.92 13.10 1.97
C HIS A 272 29.37 14.19 1.00
N ALA A 273 28.74 14.32 -0.17
CA ALA A 273 29.08 15.30 -1.19
C ALA A 273 29.02 16.75 -0.67
N THR A 274 28.05 17.04 0.22
CA THR A 274 27.92 18.38 0.80
C THR A 274 28.94 18.65 1.90
N SER A 275 29.38 17.61 2.61
CA SER A 275 30.38 17.72 3.69
C SER A 275 31.82 17.88 3.19
N THR A 276 32.15 17.36 2.00
CA THR A 276 33.53 17.36 1.47
C THR A 276 33.94 18.64 0.74
N ASN A 277 33.14 19.71 0.81
CA ASN A 277 33.35 20.96 0.05
C ASN A 277 33.54 20.71 -1.46
N GLY A 278 32.82 19.74 -2.01
CA GLY A 278 32.96 19.29 -3.41
C GLY A 278 33.84 18.04 -3.56
N ILE A 279 34.36 17.84 -4.78
CA ILE A 279 35.08 16.63 -5.20
C ILE A 279 36.58 16.91 -5.14
N GLN A 280 37.24 16.46 -4.07
CA GLN A 280 38.66 16.72 -3.83
C GLN A 280 39.55 15.55 -4.28
N ASN A 281 38.98 14.34 -4.29
CA ASN A 281 39.72 13.11 -4.58
C ASN A 281 38.86 12.11 -5.38
N GLY A 282 39.49 11.02 -5.81
CA GLY A 282 38.82 9.99 -6.62
C GLY A 282 37.73 9.20 -5.87
N ASN A 283 37.76 9.17 -4.54
CA ASN A 283 36.71 8.55 -3.75
C ASN A 283 35.43 9.41 -3.75
N ASP A 284 35.56 10.72 -3.62
CA ASP A 284 34.43 11.67 -3.72
C ASP A 284 33.74 11.54 -5.08
N TYR A 285 34.54 11.42 -6.16
CA TYR A 285 34.00 11.21 -7.50
C TYR A 285 33.25 9.87 -7.66
N ARG A 286 33.77 8.78 -7.06
CA ARG A 286 33.05 7.49 -7.05
C ARG A 286 31.73 7.57 -6.29
N ILE A 287 31.69 8.33 -5.19
CA ILE A 287 30.47 8.55 -4.41
C ILE A 287 29.46 9.39 -5.20
N LEU A 288 29.92 10.39 -5.97
CA LEU A 288 29.07 11.12 -6.91
C LEU A 288 28.47 10.19 -7.97
N LEU A 289 29.30 9.39 -8.66
CA LEU A 289 28.81 8.45 -9.68
C LEU A 289 27.80 7.45 -9.10
N LEU A 290 28.01 6.99 -7.86
CA LEU A 290 27.05 6.14 -7.16
C LEU A 290 25.74 6.90 -6.89
N SER A 291 25.83 8.15 -6.45
CA SER A 291 24.66 9.02 -6.24
C SER A 291 23.85 9.17 -7.52
N ASP A 292 24.50 9.54 -8.62
CA ASP A 292 23.88 9.76 -9.93
C ASP A 292 23.22 8.50 -10.46
N PHE A 293 23.90 7.36 -10.32
CA PHE A 293 23.36 6.05 -10.65
C PHE A 293 22.13 5.70 -9.81
N LEU A 294 22.14 5.98 -8.50
CA LEU A 294 21.02 5.70 -7.61
C LEU A 294 19.82 6.60 -7.89
N TYR A 295 20.04 7.89 -8.14
CA TYR A 295 18.98 8.83 -8.50
C TYR A 295 18.34 8.47 -9.84
N GLY A 296 19.13 8.27 -10.89
CA GLY A 296 18.59 7.88 -12.21
C GLY A 296 18.04 6.44 -12.23
N GLY A 297 18.69 5.53 -11.51
CA GLY A 297 18.30 4.12 -11.40
C GLY A 297 17.07 3.86 -10.53
N ARG A 298 16.63 4.83 -9.71
CA ARG A 298 15.44 4.72 -8.85
C ARG A 298 14.20 4.30 -9.63
N ALA A 299 13.94 4.93 -10.77
CA ALA A 299 12.80 4.64 -11.62
C ALA A 299 12.88 3.21 -12.20
N VAL A 300 14.09 2.71 -12.52
CA VAL A 300 14.29 1.32 -12.97
C VAL A 300 13.81 0.33 -11.91
N VAL A 301 14.23 0.54 -10.64
CA VAL A 301 13.85 -0.36 -9.54
C VAL A 301 12.35 -0.35 -9.32
N TYR A 302 11.71 0.83 -9.32
CA TYR A 302 10.25 0.91 -9.14
C TYR A 302 9.47 0.34 -10.34
N ALA A 303 9.97 0.49 -11.56
CA ALA A 303 9.38 -0.17 -12.74
C ALA A 303 9.41 -1.70 -12.60
N LEU A 304 10.55 -2.27 -12.16
CA LEU A 304 10.69 -3.71 -11.95
C LEU A 304 9.80 -4.22 -10.82
N LEU A 305 9.70 -3.47 -9.72
CA LEU A 305 8.79 -3.79 -8.63
C LEU A 305 7.33 -3.77 -9.10
N ALA A 306 6.92 -2.75 -9.86
CA ALA A 306 5.57 -2.69 -10.41
C ALA A 306 5.29 -3.80 -11.43
N ALA A 307 6.27 -4.14 -12.27
CA ALA A 307 6.16 -5.24 -13.24
C ALA A 307 6.00 -6.61 -12.57
N THR A 308 6.56 -6.78 -11.37
CA THR A 308 6.49 -8.02 -10.58
C THR A 308 5.34 -8.06 -9.57
N ASP A 309 4.51 -7.00 -9.55
CA ASP A 309 3.36 -6.89 -8.67
C ASP A 309 2.37 -8.06 -8.89
N PRO A 310 1.89 -8.73 -7.82
CA PRO A 310 0.97 -9.85 -7.95
C PRO A 310 -0.33 -9.52 -8.68
N ALA A 311 -0.86 -8.31 -8.52
CA ALA A 311 -2.09 -7.88 -9.19
C ALA A 311 -1.87 -7.75 -10.70
N LEU A 312 -0.75 -7.15 -11.11
CA LEU A 312 -0.39 -7.06 -12.53
C LEU A 312 -0.13 -8.43 -13.14
N VAL A 313 0.63 -9.30 -12.47
CA VAL A 313 0.90 -10.66 -12.95
C VAL A 313 -0.39 -11.47 -13.11
N ARG A 314 -1.34 -11.35 -12.18
CA ARG A 314 -2.67 -12.00 -12.28
C ARG A 314 -3.47 -11.43 -13.45
N ALA A 315 -3.49 -10.11 -13.62
CA ALA A 315 -4.19 -9.44 -14.71
C ALA A 315 -3.65 -9.85 -16.09
N VAL A 316 -2.32 -9.93 -16.24
CA VAL A 316 -1.66 -10.39 -17.47
C VAL A 316 -1.98 -11.85 -17.75
N ARG A 317 -1.93 -12.74 -16.74
CA ARG A 317 -2.31 -14.15 -16.92
C ARG A 317 -3.76 -14.30 -17.36
N ALA A 318 -4.69 -13.55 -16.76
CA ALA A 318 -6.09 -13.57 -17.15
C ALA A 318 -6.28 -13.09 -18.60
N PHE A 319 -5.56 -12.05 -19.01
CA PHE A 319 -5.59 -11.53 -20.37
C PHE A 319 -5.05 -12.54 -21.39
N VAL A 320 -3.89 -13.14 -21.12
CA VAL A 320 -3.26 -14.14 -21.99
C VAL A 320 -4.13 -15.38 -22.13
N ALA A 321 -4.73 -15.86 -21.03
CA ALA A 321 -5.63 -17.00 -21.05
C ALA A 321 -6.86 -16.74 -21.94
N HIS A 322 -7.43 -15.53 -21.87
CA HIS A 322 -8.55 -15.13 -22.71
C HIS A 322 -8.16 -15.07 -24.20
N HIS A 323 -7.03 -14.43 -24.54
CA HIS A 323 -6.67 -14.21 -25.94
C HIS A 323 -6.12 -15.46 -26.64
N MET A 324 -5.39 -16.32 -25.93
CA MET A 324 -4.79 -17.50 -26.56
C MET A 324 -5.80 -18.62 -26.85
N ASN A 325 -7.10 -18.43 -26.55
CA ASN A 325 -8.12 -19.50 -26.50
C ASN A 325 -7.58 -20.75 -25.78
N TRP A 326 -6.60 -20.55 -24.90
CA TRP A 326 -5.96 -21.64 -24.20
C TRP A 326 -6.97 -21.98 -23.14
N GLN A 327 -7.76 -23.01 -23.40
CA GLN A 327 -8.37 -23.80 -22.34
C GLN A 327 -7.19 -24.33 -21.52
N TRP A 328 -6.67 -23.49 -20.62
CA TRP A 328 -5.78 -23.90 -19.56
C TRP A 328 -6.56 -24.99 -18.86
N GLY A 329 -6.18 -26.23 -19.18
CA GLY A 329 -6.98 -27.42 -18.90
C GLY A 329 -7.46 -27.28 -17.48
N SER A 330 -8.77 -27.03 -17.34
CA SER A 330 -9.43 -26.81 -16.08
C SER A 330 -8.90 -27.89 -15.18
N SER A 331 -8.01 -27.53 -14.25
CA SER A 331 -7.40 -28.47 -13.32
C SER A 331 -8.54 -28.89 -12.43
N THR A 332 -9.28 -29.89 -12.92
CA THR A 332 -10.04 -30.86 -12.19
C THR A 332 -10.53 -30.30 -10.86
N THR A 333 -11.49 -29.37 -10.95
CA THR A 333 -12.68 -29.58 -10.14
C THR A 333 -13.18 -30.95 -10.60
N MET A 334 -12.71 -32.01 -9.93
CA MET A 334 -13.33 -33.33 -9.97
C MET A 334 -14.74 -33.08 -9.46
N ARG A 335 -15.61 -32.61 -10.35
CA ARG A 335 -17.03 -32.82 -10.24
C ARG A 335 -17.12 -34.32 -10.40
N SER A 336 -17.03 -35.01 -9.28
CA SER A 336 -17.35 -36.41 -9.16
C SER A 336 -18.79 -36.53 -9.67
N HIS A 337 -18.92 -36.78 -10.97
CA HIS A 337 -20.03 -37.54 -11.49
C HIS A 337 -19.89 -38.90 -10.81
N MET A 338 -20.42 -38.97 -9.59
CA MET A 338 -20.84 -40.22 -9.00
C MET A 338 -21.80 -40.79 -10.02
N GLY A 339 -21.32 -41.80 -10.76
CA GLY A 339 -22.15 -42.58 -11.66
C GLY A 339 -23.29 -43.15 -10.86
N ILE A 340 -24.46 -42.56 -11.00
CA ILE A 340 -25.71 -43.25 -10.71
C ILE A 340 -25.90 -44.22 -11.88
N ASN A 341 -25.29 -45.39 -11.75
CA ASN A 341 -25.79 -46.58 -12.41
C ASN A 341 -27.13 -46.91 -11.76
N THR A 342 -28.22 -46.41 -12.31
CA THR A 342 -29.54 -46.97 -12.06
C THR A 342 -30.21 -47.31 -13.38
N HIS A 343 -30.30 -48.62 -13.58
CA HIS A 343 -31.26 -49.36 -14.38
C HIS A 343 -32.41 -48.57 -15.02
N SER A 344 -32.52 -48.80 -16.34
CA SER A 344 -33.75 -49.00 -17.11
C SER A 344 -35.07 -48.95 -16.33
N GLY A 345 -35.85 -47.89 -16.55
CA GLY A 345 -37.23 -47.78 -16.11
C GLY A 345 -37.93 -46.63 -16.81
N THR A 346 -38.56 -46.93 -17.93
CA THR A 346 -39.44 -46.03 -18.69
C THR A 346 -40.53 -45.41 -17.80
N SER A 347 -40.45 -44.13 -17.51
CA SER A 347 -41.65 -43.29 -17.43
C SER A 347 -41.32 -41.82 -17.63
N ARG A 348 -42.04 -41.26 -18.59
CA ARG A 348 -41.98 -39.91 -19.10
C ARG A 348 -42.71 -39.00 -18.12
N THR A 349 -41.99 -38.29 -17.26
CA THR A 349 -42.54 -37.09 -16.60
C THR A 349 -41.55 -35.94 -16.74
N ARG A 350 -42.02 -34.92 -17.46
CA ARG A 350 -41.37 -33.65 -17.71
C ARG A 350 -41.20 -32.93 -16.37
N ARG A 351 -40.03 -33.05 -15.76
CA ARG A 351 -39.63 -32.26 -14.60
C ARG A 351 -38.60 -31.24 -15.09
N GLU A 352 -39.03 -30.00 -15.16
CA GLU A 352 -38.17 -28.86 -15.43
C GLU A 352 -37.07 -28.84 -14.38
N SER A 353 -35.84 -29.01 -14.87
CA SER A 353 -34.62 -28.93 -14.11
C SER A 353 -34.44 -27.47 -13.67
N LEU A 354 -34.92 -27.16 -12.47
CA LEU A 354 -34.59 -25.93 -11.77
C LEU A 354 -33.08 -25.96 -11.44
N SER A 355 -32.26 -25.44 -12.34
CA SER A 355 -30.87 -25.11 -12.05
C SER A 355 -30.88 -23.91 -11.11
N VAL A 356 -30.81 -24.16 -9.80
CA VAL A 356 -30.49 -23.12 -8.82
C VAL A 356 -29.04 -22.75 -9.05
N GLN A 357 -28.83 -21.77 -9.91
CA GLN A 357 -27.58 -21.06 -10.06
C GLN A 357 -27.41 -20.25 -8.78
N VAL A 358 -26.69 -20.81 -7.81
CA VAL A 358 -26.24 -20.07 -6.64
C VAL A 358 -25.15 -19.12 -7.13
N GLU A 359 -25.56 -17.97 -7.67
CA GLU A 359 -24.68 -16.81 -7.67
C GLU A 359 -24.37 -16.53 -6.20
N LEU A 360 -23.09 -16.66 -5.84
CA LEU A 360 -22.53 -15.95 -4.70
C LEU A 360 -22.62 -14.45 -5.02
N SER A 361 -23.84 -13.92 -4.98
CA SER A 361 -24.07 -12.51 -4.79
C SER A 361 -23.49 -12.21 -3.42
N THR A 362 -22.47 -11.37 -3.43
CA THR A 362 -21.99 -10.60 -2.29
C THR A 362 -23.15 -10.28 -1.36
N VAL A 363 -23.10 -10.84 -0.15
CA VAL A 363 -23.87 -10.30 0.97
C VAL A 363 -23.30 -8.90 1.19
N VAL A 364 -23.92 -7.92 0.55
CA VAL A 364 -23.85 -6.54 1.01
C VAL A 364 -24.49 -6.59 2.40
N ALA A 365 -23.66 -6.47 3.44
CA ALA A 365 -24.16 -6.18 4.76
C ALA A 365 -24.97 -4.89 4.64
N SER A 366 -26.29 -5.04 4.64
CA SER A 366 -27.22 -3.92 4.74
C SER A 366 -26.98 -3.28 6.10
N ASP A 367 -26.46 -2.06 6.09
CA ASP A 367 -26.31 -1.22 7.26
C ASP A 367 -27.68 -1.03 7.92
N TYR A 368 -27.91 -1.73 9.03
CA TYR A 368 -28.99 -1.45 9.96
C TYR A 368 -28.68 -0.13 10.68
N THR A 369 -28.98 1.00 10.03
CA THR A 369 -29.19 2.27 10.73
C THR A 369 -30.64 2.33 11.20
N ARG A 370 -30.94 1.58 12.26
CA ARG A 370 -32.16 1.81 13.04
C ARG A 370 -31.84 2.80 14.15
N GLY A 371 -32.11 4.07 13.86
CA GLY A 371 -32.29 5.06 14.91
C GLY A 371 -33.49 4.70 15.79
N SER A 372 -33.35 4.91 17.09
CA SER A 372 -34.48 5.20 17.96
C SER A 372 -34.10 6.37 18.86
N PRO A 373 -34.90 7.45 18.90
CA PRO A 373 -34.71 8.56 19.81
C PRO A 373 -35.27 8.21 21.18
N GLY A 374 -34.50 8.49 22.23
CA GLY A 374 -34.92 8.30 23.61
C GLY A 374 -34.27 9.35 24.49
N ALA A 375 -34.94 10.49 24.62
CA ALA A 375 -34.64 11.51 25.62
C ALA A 375 -35.12 11.04 27.00
N CYS A 376 -34.26 11.08 28.03
CA CYS A 376 -34.63 11.53 29.36
C CYS A 376 -33.39 11.90 30.19
N GLN A 377 -33.60 12.90 31.03
CA GLN A 377 -32.66 13.71 31.82
C GLN A 377 -31.77 12.94 32.79
N THR A 378 -30.57 13.47 33.08
CA THR A 378 -30.30 14.14 34.37
C THR A 378 -28.89 14.74 34.41
N THR A 379 -28.87 15.98 34.89
CA THR A 379 -27.73 16.74 35.40
C THR A 379 -26.95 15.95 36.46
N ASP A 380 -25.62 15.89 36.36
CA ASP A 380 -24.81 16.11 37.56
C ASP A 380 -23.40 16.61 37.23
N ASN A 381 -23.01 17.63 37.99
CA ASN A 381 -21.72 18.29 37.95
C ASN A 381 -20.69 17.39 38.63
N LYS A 382 -19.54 17.14 37.98
CA LYS A 382 -18.31 16.87 38.75
C LYS A 382 -17.06 17.35 38.04
N VAL A 383 -16.69 18.57 38.43
CA VAL A 383 -15.32 19.08 38.48
C VAL A 383 -14.37 18.00 39.01
N ARG A 384 -13.34 17.66 38.24
CA ARG A 384 -12.08 17.16 38.78
C ARG A 384 -10.92 17.46 37.84
N ASP A 385 -10.09 18.38 38.32
CA ASP A 385 -8.67 18.52 38.03
C ASP A 385 -7.97 17.18 37.80
N VAL A 386 -7.25 17.06 36.67
CA VAL A 386 -6.03 16.25 36.58
C VAL A 386 -4.99 17.00 35.73
N LYS A 387 -4.25 17.85 36.45
CA LYS A 387 -2.80 18.01 36.46
C LYS A 387 -2.00 17.43 35.27
N ALA A 388 -1.37 18.36 34.57
CA ALA A 388 -0.30 18.17 33.62
C ALA A 388 0.88 17.34 34.18
N VAL A 389 1.40 16.44 33.35
CA VAL A 389 2.78 15.96 33.42
C VAL A 389 3.44 16.31 32.10
N ARG A 390 4.24 17.38 32.17
CA ARG A 390 5.14 17.87 31.11
C ARG A 390 6.52 17.34 31.48
N GLU A 391 6.99 16.31 30.78
CA GLU A 391 8.40 15.95 30.84
C GLU A 391 9.18 16.81 29.85
N ALA A 392 10.11 17.56 30.41
CA ALA A 392 11.03 18.44 29.72
C ALA A 392 12.26 17.64 29.29
N VAL A 393 12.59 17.68 28.00
CA VAL A 393 13.94 17.41 27.53
C VAL A 393 14.70 18.72 27.61
N SER A 394 15.61 18.79 28.58
CA SER A 394 16.56 19.87 28.80
C SER A 394 17.65 19.82 27.72
N PHE A 395 17.67 20.82 26.83
CA PHE A 395 18.86 21.14 26.04
C PHE A 395 19.55 22.36 26.65
N GLY A 396 20.79 22.15 27.08
CA GLY A 396 21.61 23.12 27.78
C GLY A 396 22.02 24.31 26.92
N SER A 397 21.73 25.48 27.46
CA SER A 397 22.49 26.72 27.46
C SER A 397 23.84 26.70 26.72
N LEU A 398 23.94 27.50 25.65
CA LEU A 398 25.13 28.31 25.36
C LEU A 398 24.67 29.74 25.06
N ARG A 399 25.25 30.66 25.84
CA ARG A 399 24.97 32.08 25.96
C ARG A 399 26.10 32.86 25.27
N GLY A 400 25.73 33.89 24.52
CA GLY A 400 26.61 34.90 23.90
C GLY A 400 25.76 35.72 22.93
N GLU A 401 25.01 36.74 23.37
CA GLU A 401 25.37 38.16 23.62
C GLU A 401 25.72 38.98 22.36
N LEU A 402 25.01 40.14 22.24
CA LEU A 402 25.13 41.30 21.31
C LEU A 402 24.47 41.13 19.92
N ASP A 403 23.61 42.00 19.36
CA ASP A 403 23.11 43.38 19.61
C ASP A 403 21.66 43.46 19.00
N GLU A 404 20.64 44.14 19.56
CA GLU A 404 20.22 45.56 19.36
C GLU A 404 20.47 46.06 17.90
N ASP A 405 19.55 46.55 17.06
CA ASP A 405 18.25 47.21 17.15
C ASP A 405 17.55 47.10 15.77
N ALA A 406 16.22 47.04 15.71
CA ALA A 406 15.43 47.77 14.70
C ALA A 406 13.91 47.54 14.87
N GLU A 407 13.28 48.64 15.22
CA GLU A 407 11.86 48.99 15.27
C GLU A 407 10.97 48.60 14.05
N VAL A 408 9.72 48.24 14.40
CA VAL A 408 8.45 48.78 13.87
C VAL A 408 8.06 48.47 12.41
N LEU A 409 6.94 47.74 12.21
CA LEU A 409 5.62 48.28 11.81
C LEU A 409 4.64 47.12 11.50
N SER A 410 3.55 47.02 12.28
CA SER A 410 2.36 46.24 11.92
C SER A 410 1.43 47.07 11.02
N PRO A 411 0.57 46.43 10.22
CA PRO A 411 -0.83 46.80 10.34
C PRO A 411 -1.80 45.61 10.36
N THR A 412 -2.69 45.74 11.33
CA THR A 412 -4.07 45.26 11.39
C THR A 412 -4.83 45.37 10.06
N MET A 413 -5.60 44.33 9.71
CA MET A 413 -6.86 44.50 8.98
C MET A 413 -7.96 43.58 9.52
N ASP A 414 -9.10 44.23 9.74
CA ASP A 414 -10.46 43.78 10.06
C ASP A 414 -10.99 42.67 9.12
N LYS A 415 -11.79 41.68 9.55
CA LYS A 415 -13.16 41.68 10.13
C LYS A 415 -14.26 42.07 9.11
N ALA A 416 -14.83 41.07 8.45
CA ALA A 416 -16.18 40.98 7.84
C ALA A 416 -16.26 39.60 7.13
N GLU A 417 -17.34 38.83 7.05
CA GLU A 417 -18.75 39.01 7.39
C GLU A 417 -19.44 37.63 7.42
N ARG A 418 -20.61 37.60 8.06
CA ARG A 418 -21.55 36.48 8.17
C ARG A 418 -22.38 36.33 6.88
N GLY A 419 -22.82 35.09 6.63
CA GLY A 419 -24.05 34.75 5.89
C GLY A 419 -24.09 33.23 5.73
N ALA A 420 -24.83 32.42 6.49
CA ALA A 420 -26.26 32.43 6.81
C ALA A 420 -27.14 32.41 5.55
N LEU A 421 -27.52 31.22 5.12
CA LEU A 421 -28.68 30.98 4.25
C LEU A 421 -29.30 29.64 4.64
N GLU A 422 -30.30 29.74 5.51
CA GLU A 422 -31.37 28.77 5.69
C GLU A 422 -32.22 28.74 4.42
N ALA A 423 -32.66 27.55 4.03
CA ALA A 423 -33.86 27.37 3.22
C ALA A 423 -34.59 26.13 3.75
N ASP A 424 -35.62 26.41 4.54
CA ASP A 424 -36.73 25.52 4.86
C ASP A 424 -37.59 25.22 3.63
N VAL A 425 -38.53 24.27 3.84
CA VAL A 425 -39.88 24.15 3.26
C VAL A 425 -40.13 22.85 2.47
N ASP A 426 -40.70 21.90 3.22
CA ASP A 426 -41.95 21.14 3.00
C ASP A 426 -42.20 20.36 1.70
N ALA A 427 -42.57 19.08 1.87
CA ALA A 427 -43.94 18.63 1.60
C ALA A 427 -44.18 17.18 2.04
N ASP A 428 -45.14 17.04 2.95
CA ASP A 428 -45.83 15.82 3.38
C ASP A 428 -46.52 15.07 2.22
N ALA A 429 -46.56 13.74 2.32
CA ALA A 429 -47.60 12.92 1.70
C ALA A 429 -47.93 11.68 2.58
N PRO A 430 -49.20 11.24 2.62
CA PRO A 430 -49.76 10.47 3.73
C PRO A 430 -49.70 8.94 3.52
N GLY A 431 -49.86 8.24 4.64
CA GLY A 431 -49.56 6.83 4.82
C GLY A 431 -50.51 5.80 4.16
N GLU A 432 -49.94 4.62 3.96
CA GLU A 432 -50.65 3.35 3.78
C GLU A 432 -50.34 2.39 4.96
N PRO A 433 -51.32 1.60 5.43
CA PRO A 433 -51.16 0.71 6.57
C PRO A 433 -50.45 -0.62 6.20
N PRO A 434 -49.69 -1.24 7.13
CA PRO A 434 -48.94 -2.46 6.83
C PRO A 434 -49.82 -3.72 6.88
N VAL A 435 -49.85 -4.44 5.76
CA VAL A 435 -50.37 -5.81 5.65
C VAL A 435 -49.39 -6.79 6.27
N ARG A 436 -49.81 -7.49 7.33
CA ARG A 436 -49.06 -8.58 7.98
C ARG A 436 -49.04 -9.84 7.10
N PRO A 437 -47.88 -10.43 6.78
CA PRO A 437 -47.81 -11.80 6.33
C PRO A 437 -47.73 -12.77 7.52
N SER A 438 -48.38 -13.92 7.32
CA SER A 438 -48.52 -15.08 8.18
C SER A 438 -47.22 -15.62 8.77
N MET A 439 -47.26 -15.89 10.07
CA MET A 439 -46.22 -16.54 10.87
C MET A 439 -46.25 -18.07 10.61
N PRO A 440 -45.19 -18.70 10.09
CA PRO A 440 -45.11 -20.16 10.02
C PRO A 440 -44.76 -20.74 11.39
N ILE A 441 -45.61 -21.64 11.88
CA ILE A 441 -45.37 -22.46 13.07
C ILE A 441 -44.29 -23.48 12.72
N ALA A 442 -43.08 -23.29 13.25
CA ALA A 442 -42.00 -24.27 13.18
C ALA A 442 -42.18 -25.29 14.32
N PHE A 443 -42.26 -26.58 13.98
CA PHE A 443 -42.17 -27.66 14.95
C PHE A 443 -40.71 -27.85 15.37
N GLU A 444 -40.39 -27.53 16.62
CA GLU A 444 -39.10 -27.82 17.25
C GLU A 444 -39.06 -29.30 17.67
N LEU A 445 -38.37 -30.13 16.88
CA LEU A 445 -37.95 -31.47 17.29
C LEU A 445 -36.57 -31.35 17.96
N SER A 446 -36.57 -30.95 19.23
CA SER A 446 -35.39 -30.97 20.09
C SER A 446 -35.06 -32.41 20.49
N SER A 447 -34.20 -33.06 19.73
CA SER A 447 -33.45 -34.21 20.23
C SER A 447 -32.22 -33.70 21.00
N PRO A 448 -31.87 -34.30 22.17
CA PRO A 448 -30.76 -33.82 22.98
C PRO A 448 -29.44 -34.07 22.24
N ILE A 449 -28.87 -32.99 21.72
CA ILE A 449 -27.53 -32.96 21.14
C ILE A 449 -26.54 -33.14 22.29
N SER A 450 -25.77 -34.23 22.24
CA SER A 450 -24.75 -34.51 23.25
C SER A 450 -23.70 -33.37 23.26
N PRO A 451 -23.19 -32.96 24.43
CA PRO A 451 -22.31 -31.80 24.58
C PRO A 451 -21.02 -31.88 23.73
N LEU A 452 -20.61 -33.08 23.30
CA LEU A 452 -19.48 -33.30 22.40
C LEU A 452 -19.75 -32.83 20.95
N THR A 453 -20.98 -32.96 20.47
CA THR A 453 -21.35 -32.61 19.08
C THR A 453 -21.59 -31.11 18.91
N GLN A 454 -22.04 -30.42 19.97
CA GLN A 454 -22.19 -28.96 19.98
C GLN A 454 -20.82 -28.26 19.86
N ASN A 455 -19.79 -28.75 20.55
CA ASN A 455 -18.43 -28.20 20.49
C ASN A 455 -17.79 -28.37 19.10
N MET A 456 -18.02 -29.52 18.45
CA MET A 456 -17.54 -29.78 17.08
C MET A 456 -18.22 -28.89 16.03
N ARG A 457 -19.53 -28.62 16.20
CA ARG A 457 -20.27 -27.72 15.30
C ARG A 457 -19.79 -26.27 15.46
N GLN A 458 -19.62 -25.81 16.69
CA GLN A 458 -19.13 -24.46 16.99
C GLN A 458 -17.71 -24.25 16.45
N ARG A 459 -16.82 -25.25 16.57
CA ARG A 459 -15.49 -25.22 15.96
C ARG A 459 -15.53 -25.18 14.43
N ARG A 460 -16.47 -25.88 13.78
CA ARG A 460 -16.65 -25.82 12.33
C ARG A 460 -17.18 -24.46 11.86
N GLU A 461 -18.15 -23.90 12.57
CA GLU A 461 -18.69 -22.57 12.28
C GLU A 461 -17.62 -21.49 12.48
N GLN A 462 -16.77 -21.63 13.50
CA GLN A 462 -15.64 -20.72 13.73
C GLN A 462 -14.56 -20.88 12.65
N ALA A 463 -14.18 -22.10 12.27
CA ALA A 463 -13.24 -22.32 11.17
C ALA A 463 -13.78 -21.82 9.81
N ALA A 464 -15.10 -21.95 9.57
CA ALA A 464 -15.73 -21.42 8.36
C ALA A 464 -15.77 -19.89 8.34
N ARG A 465 -15.95 -19.24 9.50
CA ARG A 465 -15.83 -17.77 9.64
C ARG A 465 -14.40 -17.30 9.44
N GLU A 466 -13.44 -17.96 10.08
CA GLU A 466 -12.01 -17.64 9.91
C GLU A 466 -11.57 -17.83 8.46
N GLN A 467 -12.08 -18.85 7.76
CA GLN A 467 -11.78 -19.06 6.35
C GLN A 467 -12.48 -18.06 5.43
N ALA A 468 -13.70 -17.64 5.76
CA ALA A 468 -14.38 -16.55 5.04
C ALA A 468 -13.68 -15.20 5.24
N GLU A 469 -13.20 -14.93 6.46
CA GLU A 469 -12.36 -13.76 6.77
C GLU A 469 -11.01 -13.85 6.05
N GLU A 470 -10.40 -15.03 5.95
CA GLU A 470 -9.16 -15.25 5.21
C GLU A 470 -9.35 -15.07 3.70
N ASP A 471 -10.46 -15.55 3.14
CA ASP A 471 -10.82 -15.34 1.73
C ASP A 471 -11.14 -13.86 1.45
N GLU A 472 -11.85 -13.18 2.35
CA GLU A 472 -12.08 -11.74 2.28
C GLU A 472 -10.77 -10.96 2.40
N PHE A 473 -9.90 -11.36 3.31
CA PHE A 473 -8.58 -10.80 3.49
C PHE A 473 -7.68 -11.00 2.26
N MET A 474 -7.71 -12.18 1.63
CA MET A 474 -7.00 -12.46 0.38
C MET A 474 -7.60 -11.71 -0.82
N ARG A 475 -8.87 -11.31 -0.72
CA ARG A 475 -9.50 -10.40 -1.68
C ARG A 475 -9.03 -8.96 -1.47
N ILE A 476 -8.84 -8.57 -0.22
CA ILE A 476 -8.38 -7.25 0.21
C ILE A 476 -6.88 -7.04 -0.08
N ILE A 477 -6.03 -8.03 0.21
CA ILE A 477 -4.61 -8.08 -0.19
C ILE A 477 -4.52 -8.21 -1.70
#